data_AF-A0A9X3IFS9-F1
#
_entry.id   AF-A0A9X3IFS9-F1
#
_cell.length_a   1.000
_cell.length_b   1.000
_cell.length_c   1.000
_cell.angle_alpha   90.00
_cell.angle_beta   90.00
_cell.angle_gamma   90.00
#
_symmetry.space_group_name_H-M   'P 1'
#
loop_
_entity.id
_entity.type
_entity.pdbx_description
1 polymer ?
#
loop_
_entity_poly.entity_id
_entity_poly.type
_entity_poly.pdbx_seq_one_letter_code
_entity_poly.pdbx_strand_id
1 'polypeptide(L)'
;MSLKEIQQTFNISKSVAGEAYRRVCRKYQQPTPGELLKQKWQCSRQWLLDHQQDILNENITVKEIAKQLNKKNKQIVYARTMLRKMLNITPPIPEADWLRAHQEDLQQLSVAQLQDKYHKTQGQVEYYLKVLKILKQNET
;
A
#
# COMPACT_ATOMS: atom_id res chain seq x y z
N MET A 1 13.76 21.90 -22.32
CA MET A 1 12.39 22.34 -22.66
C MET A 1 11.39 21.37 -22.05
N SER A 2 10.55 21.80 -21.12
CA SER A 2 9.57 20.97 -20.38
C SER A 2 8.23 20.83 -21.12
N LEU A 3 7.40 19.85 -20.75
CA LEU A 3 6.06 19.69 -21.33
C LEU A 3 5.20 20.95 -21.15
N LYS A 4 5.35 21.63 -20.01
CA LYS A 4 4.61 22.86 -19.68
C LYS A 4 5.08 24.03 -20.55
N GLU A 5 6.40 24.14 -20.78
CA GLU A 5 6.96 25.11 -21.72
C GLU A 5 6.46 24.86 -23.15
N ILE A 6 6.48 23.62 -23.63
CA ILE A 6 5.97 23.28 -24.98
C ILE A 6 4.48 23.64 -25.10
N GLN A 7 3.68 23.34 -24.09
CA GLN A 7 2.26 23.68 -24.08
C GLN A 7 2.04 25.19 -24.16
N GLN A 8 2.77 25.97 -23.36
CA GLN A 8 2.63 27.43 -23.27
C GLN A 8 3.19 28.16 -24.49
N THR A 9 4.38 27.77 -24.94
CA THR A 9 5.07 28.42 -26.08
C THR A 9 4.32 28.23 -27.39
N PHE A 10 3.73 27.06 -27.62
CA PHE A 10 3.06 26.75 -28.87
C PHE A 10 1.53 26.80 -28.79
N ASN A 11 0.97 27.12 -27.62
CA ASN A 11 -0.48 27.14 -27.35
C ASN A 11 -1.20 25.88 -27.86
N ILE A 12 -0.59 24.70 -27.64
CA ILE A 12 -1.11 23.41 -28.10
C ILE A 12 -1.71 22.60 -26.96
N SER A 13 -2.52 21.61 -27.31
CA SER A 13 -3.12 20.72 -26.31
C SER A 13 -2.05 19.89 -25.58
N LYS A 14 -2.36 19.47 -24.35
CA LYS A 14 -1.48 18.67 -23.50
C LYS A 14 -1.05 17.35 -24.17
N SER A 15 -1.93 16.73 -24.95
CA SER A 15 -1.63 15.49 -25.67
C SER A 15 -0.59 15.71 -26.77
N VAL A 16 -0.74 16.76 -27.58
CA VAL A 16 0.21 17.12 -28.65
C VAL A 16 1.54 17.57 -28.05
N ALA A 17 1.51 18.37 -26.98
CA ALA A 17 2.72 18.76 -26.24
C ALA A 17 3.47 17.55 -25.66
N GLY A 18 2.75 16.56 -25.14
CA GLY A 18 3.33 15.32 -24.63
C GLY A 18 4.03 14.49 -25.72
N GLU A 19 3.44 14.40 -26.91
CA GLU A 19 4.08 13.70 -28.03
C GLU A 19 5.30 14.46 -28.56
N ALA A 20 5.19 15.79 -28.70
CA ALA A 20 6.32 16.64 -29.07
C ALA A 20 7.48 16.50 -28.07
N TYR A 21 7.19 16.53 -26.77
CA TYR A 21 8.19 16.31 -25.72
C TYR A 21 8.87 14.94 -25.85
N ARG A 22 8.10 13.85 -26.06
CA ARG A 22 8.67 12.51 -26.28
C ARG A 22 9.56 12.43 -27.52
N ARG A 23 9.22 13.15 -28.59
CA ARG A 23 10.04 13.22 -29.81
C ARG A 23 11.35 13.97 -29.55
N VAL A 24 11.30 15.07 -28.80
CA VAL A 24 12.48 15.83 -28.36
C VAL A 24 13.39 14.93 -27.51
N CYS A 25 12.85 14.22 -26.51
CA CYS A 25 13.62 13.28 -25.69
C CYS A 25 14.34 12.24 -26.55
N ARG A 26 13.62 11.58 -27.48
CA ARG A 26 14.21 10.59 -28.38
C ARG A 26 15.32 11.18 -29.26
N LYS A 27 15.11 12.38 -29.83
CA LYS A 27 16.09 13.05 -30.68
C LYS A 27 17.40 13.34 -29.94
N TYR A 28 17.31 13.75 -28.69
CA TYR A 28 18.47 14.08 -27.86
C TYR A 28 18.94 12.91 -26.98
N GLN A 29 18.43 11.69 -27.20
CA GLN A 29 18.75 10.50 -26.41
C GLN A 29 18.55 10.70 -24.90
N GLN A 30 17.59 11.53 -24.54
CA GLN A 30 17.19 11.76 -23.15
C GLN A 30 16.07 10.79 -22.76
N PRO A 31 16.04 10.35 -21.50
CA PRO A 31 14.99 9.48 -21.02
C PRO A 31 13.64 10.19 -21.11
N THR A 32 12.66 9.50 -21.67
CA THR A 32 11.28 9.96 -21.75
C THR A 32 10.64 10.00 -20.36
N PRO A 33 9.51 10.71 -20.18
CA PRO A 33 8.81 10.71 -18.90
C PRO A 33 8.41 9.31 -18.43
N GLY A 34 8.02 8.43 -19.36
CA GLY A 34 7.65 7.05 -19.05
C GLY A 34 8.84 6.24 -18.51
N GLU A 35 10.03 6.42 -19.10
CA GLU A 35 11.25 5.76 -18.64
C GLU A 35 11.72 6.30 -17.29
N LEU A 36 11.67 7.62 -17.08
CA LEU A 36 11.96 8.23 -15.77
C LEU A 36 11.00 7.72 -14.68
N LEU A 37 9.72 7.58 -15.00
CA LEU A 37 8.75 6.98 -14.09
C LEU A 37 9.12 5.53 -13.79
N LYS A 38 9.41 4.72 -14.81
CA LYS A 38 9.80 3.32 -14.65
C LYS A 38 11.05 3.17 -13.77
N GLN A 39 12.07 4.00 -14.00
CA GLN A 39 13.29 4.03 -13.19
C GLN A 39 12.98 4.40 -11.74
N LYS A 40 12.15 5.43 -11.52
CA LYS A 40 11.72 5.82 -10.16
C LYS A 40 10.98 4.70 -9.45
N TRP A 41 10.11 3.98 -10.15
CA TRP A 41 9.42 2.80 -9.62
C TRP A 41 10.41 1.69 -9.25
N GLN A 42 11.41 1.42 -10.10
CA GLN A 42 12.45 0.43 -9.84
C GLN A 42 13.31 0.81 -8.63
N CYS A 43 13.78 2.05 -8.53
CA CYS A 43 14.53 2.51 -7.36
C CYS A 43 13.70 2.43 -6.08
N SER A 44 12.41 2.80 -6.15
CA SER A 44 11.52 2.66 -4.99
C SER A 44 11.32 1.20 -4.60
N ARG A 45 11.21 0.29 -5.57
CA ARG A 45 11.07 -1.14 -5.33
C ARG A 45 12.33 -1.73 -4.71
N GLN A 46 13.50 -1.36 -5.23
CA GLN A 46 14.79 -1.80 -4.72
C GLN A 46 14.98 -1.34 -3.27
N TRP A 47 14.74 -0.06 -2.99
CA TRP A 47 14.81 0.49 -1.64
C TRP A 47 13.91 -0.26 -0.64
N LEU A 48 12.71 -0.67 -1.06
CA LEU A 48 11.82 -1.47 -0.21
C LEU A 48 12.45 -2.82 0.14
N LEU A 49 13.05 -3.50 -0.83
CA LEU A 49 13.69 -4.80 -0.63
C LEU A 49 14.95 -4.67 0.25
N ASP A 50 15.77 -3.64 0.01
CA ASP A 50 17.01 -3.40 0.76
C ASP A 50 16.74 -3.15 2.25
N HIS A 51 15.60 -2.50 2.58
CA HIS A 51 15.18 -2.20 3.95
C HIS A 51 14.04 -3.09 4.45
N GLN A 52 13.84 -4.26 3.82
CA GLN A 52 12.71 -5.13 4.13
C GLN A 52 12.67 -5.53 5.60
N GLN A 53 13.82 -5.94 6.17
CA GLN A 53 13.90 -6.42 7.55
C GLN A 53 13.52 -5.31 8.55
N ASP A 54 14.03 -4.10 8.35
CA ASP A 54 13.74 -2.95 9.22
C ASP A 54 12.27 -2.55 9.13
N ILE A 55 11.72 -2.46 7.91
CA ILE A 55 10.35 -1.99 7.69
C ILE A 55 9.32 -2.98 8.22
N LEU A 56 9.57 -4.29 8.08
CA LEU A 56 8.69 -5.35 8.55
C LEU A 56 8.91 -5.74 10.01
N ASN A 57 9.88 -5.14 10.71
CA ASN A 57 10.10 -5.42 12.12
C ASN A 57 8.89 -5.00 12.97
N GLU A 58 8.27 -5.99 13.63
CA GLU A 58 7.07 -5.78 14.46
C GLU A 58 7.41 -5.29 15.87
N ASN A 59 8.65 -5.50 16.33
CA ASN A 59 9.12 -5.06 17.65
C ASN A 59 9.49 -3.57 17.67
N ILE A 60 9.56 -2.92 16.51
CA ILE A 60 9.95 -1.52 16.38
C ILE A 60 8.76 -0.69 15.89
N THR A 61 8.52 0.43 16.56
CA THR A 61 7.43 1.34 16.17
C THR A 61 7.72 2.02 14.82
N VAL A 62 6.65 2.37 14.10
CA VAL A 62 6.73 3.12 12.84
C VAL A 62 7.53 4.42 13.00
N LYS A 63 7.42 5.09 14.16
CA LYS A 63 8.11 6.35 14.44
C LYS A 63 9.62 6.15 14.54
N GLU A 64 10.05 5.05 15.15
CA GLU A 64 11.47 4.74 15.30
C GLU A 64 12.09 4.32 13.96
N ILE A 65 11.40 3.48 13.19
CA ILE A 65 11.82 3.12 11.82
C ILE A 65 11.92 4.37 10.94
N ALA A 66 10.95 5.29 11.06
CA ALA A 66 10.95 6.55 10.31
C ALA A 66 12.18 7.40 10.64
N LYS A 67 12.60 7.43 11.91
CA LYS A 67 13.82 8.11 12.35
C LYS A 67 15.08 7.43 11.80
N GLN A 68 15.18 6.10 11.94
CA GLN A 68 16.32 5.31 11.45
C GLN A 68 16.54 5.45 9.94
N LEU A 69 15.46 5.41 9.16
CA LEU A 69 15.50 5.47 7.70
C LEU A 69 15.38 6.90 7.14
N ASN A 70 15.36 7.91 8.01
CA ASN A 70 15.16 9.32 7.65
C ASN A 70 13.95 9.54 6.70
N LYS A 71 12.80 8.99 7.08
CA LYS A 71 11.52 9.09 6.36
C LYS A 71 10.44 9.69 7.24
N LYS A 72 9.32 10.08 6.63
CA LYS A 72 8.10 10.45 7.36
C LYS A 72 7.34 9.19 7.79
N ASN A 73 6.67 9.22 8.94
CA ASN A 73 5.85 8.09 9.43
C ASN A 73 4.87 7.57 8.36
N LYS A 74 4.17 8.47 7.64
CA LYS A 74 3.26 8.10 6.55
C LYS A 74 3.96 7.32 5.43
N GLN A 75 5.21 7.64 5.13
CA GLN A 75 6.00 6.92 4.12
C GLN A 75 6.35 5.51 4.59
N ILE A 76 6.67 5.33 5.88
CA ILE A 76 6.93 4.00 6.44
C ILE A 76 5.67 3.14 6.46
N VAL A 77 4.50 3.70 6.82
CA VAL A 77 3.23 2.97 6.75
C VAL A 77 2.92 2.50 5.32
N TYR A 78 3.12 3.38 4.35
CA TYR A 78 2.93 3.04 2.93
C TYR A 78 3.95 1.98 2.48
N ALA A 79 5.22 2.14 2.84
CA ALA A 79 6.28 1.18 2.53
C ALA A 79 5.98 -0.21 3.09
N ARG A 80 5.53 -0.29 4.36
CA ARG A 80 5.13 -1.54 5.01
C ARG A 80 3.96 -2.21 4.28
N THR A 81 2.97 -1.43 3.88
CA THR A 81 1.82 -1.94 3.08
C THR A 81 2.27 -2.46 1.72
N MET A 82 3.12 -1.70 1.01
CA MET A 82 3.63 -2.08 -0.30
C MET A 82 4.50 -3.33 -0.23
N LEU A 83 5.39 -3.43 0.77
CA LEU A 83 6.22 -4.62 0.99
C LEU A 83 5.38 -5.86 1.26
N ARG A 84 4.37 -5.76 2.13
CA ARG A 84 3.44 -6.86 2.39
C ARG A 84 2.74 -7.34 1.13
N LYS A 85 2.26 -6.41 0.29
CA LYS A 85 1.66 -6.76 -1.01
C LYS A 85 2.66 -7.39 -1.98
N MET A 86 3.88 -6.87 -2.04
CA MET A 86 4.93 -7.39 -2.93
C MET A 86 5.37 -8.80 -2.55
N LEU A 87 5.38 -9.12 -1.25
CA LEU A 87 5.79 -10.41 -0.71
C LEU A 87 4.62 -11.36 -0.44
N ASN A 88 3.39 -10.96 -0.80
CA ASN A 88 2.15 -11.69 -0.46
C ASN A 88 2.02 -12.04 1.03
N ILE A 89 2.53 -11.16 1.91
CA ILE A 89 2.41 -11.33 3.37
C ILE A 89 1.10 -10.72 3.81
N THR A 90 0.20 -11.54 4.35
CA THR A 90 -1.02 -11.06 5.00
C THR A 90 -0.63 -10.24 6.23
N PRO A 91 -1.14 -9.00 6.39
CA PRO A 91 -0.86 -8.23 7.59
C PRO A 91 -1.35 -8.99 8.83
N PRO A 92 -0.65 -8.90 9.97
CA PRO A 92 -1.14 -9.47 11.21
C PRO A 92 -2.52 -8.91 11.49
N ILE A 93 -3.47 -9.83 11.68
CA ILE A 93 -4.85 -9.49 11.97
C ILE A 93 -4.93 -9.14 13.45
N PRO A 94 -5.35 -7.92 13.81
CA PRO A 94 -5.59 -7.58 15.20
C PRO A 94 -6.61 -8.55 15.80
N GLU A 95 -6.34 -9.05 17.01
CA GLU A 95 -7.25 -9.99 17.70
C GLU A 95 -7.45 -11.33 16.96
N ALA A 96 -6.50 -11.75 16.10
CA ALA A 96 -6.59 -13.03 15.38
C ALA A 96 -6.84 -14.23 16.32
N ASP A 97 -6.17 -14.28 17.48
CA ASP A 97 -6.35 -15.36 18.44
C ASP A 97 -7.74 -15.33 19.08
N TRP A 98 -8.28 -14.13 19.35
CA TRP A 98 -9.65 -13.97 19.82
C TRP A 98 -10.64 -14.42 18.75
N LEU A 99 -10.44 -14.05 17.49
CA LEU A 99 -11.29 -14.44 16.38
C LEU A 99 -11.31 -15.95 16.16
N ARG A 100 -10.16 -16.62 16.27
CA ARG A 100 -10.08 -18.08 16.21
C ARG A 100 -10.82 -18.73 17.38
N ALA A 101 -10.61 -18.22 18.59
CA ALA A 101 -11.27 -18.74 19.80
C ALA A 101 -12.80 -18.59 19.78
N HIS A 102 -13.33 -17.57 19.10
CA HIS A 102 -14.76 -17.28 19.02
C HIS A 102 -15.35 -17.55 17.62
N GLN A 103 -14.68 -18.36 16.81
CA GLN A 103 -15.05 -18.64 15.43
C GLN A 103 -16.44 -19.31 15.29
N GLU A 104 -16.84 -20.15 16.25
CA GLU A 104 -18.14 -20.81 16.26
C GLU A 104 -19.27 -19.81 16.52
N ASP A 105 -19.10 -18.97 17.53
CA ASP A 105 -20.05 -17.90 17.87
C ASP A 105 -20.26 -16.94 16.70
N LEU A 106 -19.17 -16.54 16.01
CA LEU A 106 -19.23 -15.66 14.83
C LEU A 106 -19.95 -16.30 13.62
N GLN A 107 -20.09 -17.62 13.57
CA GLN A 107 -20.79 -18.31 12.48
C GLN A 107 -22.25 -18.61 12.81
N GLN A 108 -22.57 -18.82 14.08
CA GLN A 108 -23.88 -19.27 14.53
C GLN A 108 -24.77 -18.12 14.98
N LEU A 109 -24.18 -17.07 15.56
CA LEU A 109 -24.92 -15.94 16.12
C LEU A 109 -25.16 -14.86 15.08
N SER A 110 -26.35 -14.25 15.15
CA SER A 110 -26.66 -13.04 14.38
C SER A 110 -25.86 -11.83 14.85
N VAL A 111 -25.75 -10.80 14.00
CA VAL A 111 -25.06 -9.55 14.35
C VAL A 111 -25.57 -8.95 15.65
N ALA A 112 -26.90 -8.92 15.86
CA ALA A 112 -27.50 -8.40 17.08
C ALA A 112 -27.10 -9.20 18.34
N GLN A 113 -27.05 -10.53 18.24
CA GLN A 113 -26.61 -11.40 19.34
C GLN A 113 -25.11 -11.24 19.64
N LEU A 114 -24.29 -11.03 18.61
CA LEU A 114 -22.85 -10.77 18.77
C LEU A 114 -22.57 -9.42 19.43
N GLN A 115 -23.37 -8.40 19.06
CA GLN A 115 -23.28 -7.08 19.69
C GLN A 115 -23.60 -7.16 21.19
N ASP A 116 -24.66 -7.88 21.54
CA ASP A 116 -25.09 -8.07 22.93
C ASP A 116 -24.07 -8.91 23.74
N LYS A 117 -23.66 -10.07 23.20
CA LYS A 117 -22.74 -10.99 23.88
C LYS A 117 -21.37 -10.38 24.16
N TYR A 118 -20.79 -9.66 23.19
CA TYR A 118 -19.42 -9.13 23.28
C TYR A 118 -19.33 -7.62 23.49
N HIS A 119 -20.48 -6.95 23.64
CA HIS A 119 -20.56 -5.50 23.82
C HIS A 119 -19.82 -4.75 22.68
N LYS A 120 -19.95 -5.27 21.46
CA LYS A 120 -19.29 -4.71 20.26
C LYS A 120 -20.28 -3.87 19.46
N THR A 121 -19.76 -2.86 18.77
CA THR A 121 -20.57 -2.11 17.80
C THR A 121 -20.82 -2.95 16.56
N GLN A 122 -21.87 -2.63 15.81
CA GLN A 122 -22.18 -3.30 14.54
C GLN A 122 -20.97 -3.28 13.58
N GLY A 123 -20.28 -2.15 13.45
CA GLY A 123 -19.10 -2.03 12.59
C GLY A 123 -17.93 -2.91 13.03
N GLN A 124 -17.76 -3.14 14.33
CA GLN A 124 -16.75 -4.09 14.84
C GLN A 124 -17.13 -5.53 14.48
N VAL A 125 -18.40 -5.91 14.66
CA VAL A 125 -18.90 -7.24 14.30
C VAL A 125 -18.76 -7.52 12.80
N GLU A 126 -19.14 -6.58 11.94
CA GLU A 126 -18.98 -6.69 10.49
C GLU A 126 -17.51 -6.82 10.08
N TYR A 127 -16.61 -6.07 10.72
CA TYR A 127 -15.18 -6.20 10.53
C TYR A 127 -14.71 -7.62 10.88
N TYR A 128 -15.08 -8.14 12.04
CA TYR A 128 -14.71 -9.49 12.48
C TYR A 128 -15.20 -10.59 11.52
N LEU A 129 -16.44 -10.51 11.03
CA LEU A 129 -16.98 -11.45 10.06
C LEU A 129 -16.21 -11.42 8.72
N LYS A 130 -15.86 -10.22 8.25
CA LYS A 130 -15.04 -10.06 7.04
C LYS A 130 -13.65 -10.65 7.21
N VAL A 131 -13.03 -10.43 8.38
CA VAL A 131 -11.71 -10.97 8.72
C VAL A 131 -11.74 -12.49 8.82
N LEU A 132 -12.77 -13.08 9.44
CA LEU A 132 -12.95 -14.53 9.53
C LEU A 132 -13.00 -15.18 8.14
N LYS A 133 -13.67 -14.54 7.18
CA LYS A 133 -13.71 -15.00 5.78
C LYS A 133 -12.32 -15.03 5.15
N ILE A 134 -11.48 -14.03 5.42
CA ILE A 134 -10.11 -13.94 4.91
C ILE A 134 -9.22 -15.00 5.56
N LEU A 135 -9.36 -15.23 6.87
CA LEU A 135 -8.61 -16.28 7.58
C LEU A 135 -8.86 -17.66 6.97
N LYS A 136 -10.13 -18.02 6.75
CA LYS A 136 -10.50 -19.30 6.13
C LYS A 136 -9.92 -19.48 4.72
N GLN A 137 -9.82 -18.41 3.94
CA GLN A 137 -9.27 -18.45 2.58
C GLN A 137 -7.76 -18.64 2.52
N ASN A 138 -7.05 -18.30 3.60
CA ASN A 138 -5.59 -18.43 3.67
C ASN A 138 -5.13 -19.78 4.28
N GLU A 139 -6.06 -20.57 4.83
CA GLU A 139 -5.81 -21.89 5.42
C GLU A 139 -6.04 -23.05 4.41
N THR A 140 -6.47 -22.75 3.17
CA THR A 140 -6.70 -23.72 2.08
C THR A 140 -5.63 -23.62 1.01
#